data_AF-A0AAJ5BHM1-F1
#
_entry.id   AF-A0AAJ5BHM1-F1
#
_cell.length_a   1.000
_cell.length_b   1.000
_cell.length_c   1.000
_cell.angle_alpha   90.00
_cell.angle_beta   90.00
_cell.angle_gamma   90.00
#
_symmetry.space_group_name_H-M   'P 1'
#
loop_
_entity.id
_entity.type
_entity.pdbx_description
1 polymer ?
#
loop_
_entity_poly.entity_id
_entity_poly.type
_entity_poly.pdbx_seq_one_letter_code
_entity_poly.pdbx_strand_id
1 'polypeptide(L)'
;MQVCHGKAAPLKRLQGGDVVVYYSPVVHFGEKTPCQSFTAIGCVKDKAPYQVHMFDEFYPYRRDVEWFDSEIAAIKPLLPMLSFTSGNSNWGYKFRFGLFEIAQDDIRTIARAMLVAPQFIS
;
A
#
# COMPACT_ATOMS: atom_id res chain seq x y z
N MET A 1 -6.48 -7.96 -0.36
CA MET A 1 -5.35 -7.34 -1.10
C MET A 1 -4.60 -8.39 -1.92
N GLN A 2 -4.09 -8.01 -3.10
CA GLN A 2 -3.24 -8.80 -3.98
C GLN A 2 -2.05 -7.93 -4.41
N VAL A 3 -0.84 -8.49 -4.48
CA VAL A 3 0.38 -7.76 -4.86
C VAL A 3 1.26 -8.61 -5.78
N CYS A 4 2.22 -7.96 -6.47
CA CYS A 4 3.28 -8.61 -7.25
C CYS A 4 2.77 -9.72 -8.20
N HIS A 5 1.71 -9.43 -8.97
CA HIS A 5 1.08 -10.38 -9.91
C HIS A 5 0.55 -11.66 -9.26
N GLY A 6 0.12 -11.59 -7.99
CA GLY A 6 -0.48 -12.73 -7.28
C GLY A 6 0.53 -13.65 -6.60
N LYS A 7 1.80 -13.26 -6.47
CA LYS A 7 2.83 -14.04 -5.78
C LYS A 7 2.57 -14.13 -4.28
N ALA A 8 2.81 -15.30 -3.70
CA ALA A 8 2.65 -15.53 -2.26
C ALA A 8 3.73 -14.86 -1.40
N ALA A 9 4.98 -14.86 -1.87
CA ALA A 9 6.14 -14.52 -1.02
C ALA A 9 6.04 -13.13 -0.37
N PRO A 10 5.63 -12.06 -1.07
CA PRO A 10 5.46 -10.74 -0.44
C PRO A 10 4.38 -10.74 0.65
N LEU A 11 3.27 -11.47 0.44
CA LEU A 11 2.14 -11.54 1.37
C LEU A 11 2.44 -12.37 2.63
N LYS A 12 3.36 -13.34 2.53
CA LYS A 12 3.79 -14.17 3.67
C LYS A 12 4.66 -13.40 4.68
N ARG A 13 5.27 -12.30 4.27
CA ARG A 13 6.08 -11.44 5.15
C ARG A 13 5.21 -10.56 6.06
N LEU A 14 3.96 -10.33 5.69
CA LEU A 14 3.03 -9.56 6.49
C LEU A 14 2.46 -10.39 7.64
N GLN A 15 2.24 -9.76 8.77
CA GLN A 15 1.61 -10.33 9.95
C GLN A 15 0.23 -9.70 10.17
N GLY A 16 -0.61 -10.38 10.97
CA GLY A 16 -1.83 -9.75 11.46
C GLY A 16 -1.48 -8.52 12.29
N GLY A 17 -2.19 -7.41 12.07
CA GLY A 17 -1.88 -6.13 12.72
C GLY A 17 -1.00 -5.18 11.91
N ASP A 18 -0.34 -5.66 10.84
CA ASP A 18 0.46 -4.77 9.98
C ASP A 18 -0.44 -3.75 9.27
N VAL A 19 0.00 -2.49 9.23
CA VAL A 19 -0.67 -1.46 8.44
C VAL A 19 -0.11 -1.46 7.02
N VAL A 20 -0.99 -1.50 6.02
CA VAL A 20 -0.64 -1.42 4.61
C VAL A 20 -1.25 -0.19 3.99
N VAL A 21 -0.52 0.44 3.07
CA VAL A 21 -0.98 1.58 2.27
C VAL A 21 -0.78 1.29 0.80
N TYR A 22 -1.79 1.54 -0.02
CA TYR A 22 -1.68 1.51 -1.47
C TYR A 22 -1.28 2.87 -2.04
N TYR A 23 -0.31 2.86 -2.93
CA TYR A 23 0.05 3.98 -3.78
C TYR A 23 -0.33 3.67 -5.23
N SER A 24 -1.07 4.58 -5.86
CA SER A 24 -1.46 4.52 -7.27
C SER A 24 -0.63 5.51 -8.08
N PRO A 25 0.27 5.04 -8.98
CA PRO A 25 1.05 5.95 -9.83
C PRO A 25 0.19 6.62 -10.92
N VAL A 26 -0.82 5.89 -11.42
CA VAL A 26 -1.75 6.32 -12.49
C VAL A 26 -3.19 6.06 -12.07
N VAL A 27 -4.14 6.78 -12.67
CA VAL A 27 -5.58 6.68 -12.34
C VAL A 27 -6.14 5.32 -12.78
N HIS A 28 -5.80 4.90 -13.99
CA HIS A 28 -6.18 3.60 -14.54
C HIS A 28 -4.94 2.81 -14.94
N PHE A 29 -5.00 1.50 -14.70
CA PHE A 29 -3.92 0.60 -15.06
C PHE A 29 -3.74 0.55 -16.58
N GLY A 30 -2.49 0.67 -17.04
CA GLY A 30 -2.15 0.71 -18.48
C GLY A 30 -2.21 2.11 -19.11
N GLU A 31 -2.70 3.12 -18.38
CA GLU A 31 -2.78 4.49 -18.87
C GLU A 31 -1.61 5.36 -18.38
N LYS A 32 -1.55 6.59 -18.91
CA LYS A 32 -0.52 7.59 -18.57
C LYS A 32 -1.02 8.70 -17.64
N THR A 33 -2.32 8.74 -17.34
CA THR A 33 -2.92 9.78 -16.49
C THR A 33 -2.40 9.63 -15.06
N PRO A 34 -1.60 10.59 -14.55
CA PRO A 34 -0.97 10.44 -13.24
C PRO A 34 -2.01 10.53 -12.13
N CYS A 35 -1.94 9.60 -11.18
CA CYS A 35 -2.66 9.69 -9.90
C CYS A 35 -1.69 10.15 -8.81
N GLN A 36 -0.52 9.51 -8.73
CA GLN A 36 0.55 9.79 -7.77
C GLN A 36 0.05 10.04 -6.35
N SER A 37 -0.83 9.18 -5.87
CA SER A 37 -1.52 9.35 -4.60
C SER A 37 -1.58 8.04 -3.82
N PHE A 38 -1.64 8.17 -2.50
CA PHE A 38 -2.09 7.11 -1.62
C PHE A 38 -3.61 7.00 -1.71
N THR A 39 -4.12 5.79 -1.94
CA THR A 39 -5.52 5.57 -2.36
C THR A 39 -6.29 4.63 -1.46
N ALA A 40 -5.60 3.87 -0.59
CA ALA A 40 -6.23 3.04 0.43
C ALA A 40 -5.22 2.73 1.54
N ILE A 41 -5.73 2.57 2.76
CA ILE A 41 -4.94 2.23 3.95
C ILE A 41 -5.77 1.33 4.85
N GLY A 42 -5.13 0.34 5.48
CA GLY A 42 -5.84 -0.60 6.33
C GLY A 42 -4.92 -1.52 7.12
N CYS A 43 -5.54 -2.31 7.99
CA CYS A 43 -4.86 -3.28 8.85
C CYS A 43 -4.99 -4.70 8.29
N VAL A 44 -3.88 -5.42 8.20
CA VAL A 44 -3.85 -6.81 7.77
C VAL A 44 -4.56 -7.67 8.82
N LYS A 45 -5.55 -8.46 8.39
CA LYS A 45 -6.22 -9.41 9.28
C LYS A 45 -5.28 -10.55 9.65
N ASP A 46 -5.45 -11.08 10.87
CA ASP A 46 -4.70 -12.24 11.34
C ASP A 46 -5.18 -13.54 10.70
N LYS A 47 -4.91 -13.66 9.40
CA LYS A 47 -5.26 -14.80 8.56
C LYS A 47 -4.18 -14.97 7.51
N ALA A 48 -3.79 -16.22 7.28
CA ALA A 48 -2.79 -16.57 6.27
C ALA A 48 -3.24 -16.15 4.86
N PRO A 49 -2.29 -15.84 3.95
CA PRO A 49 -2.61 -15.65 2.55
C PRO A 49 -3.29 -16.89 1.95
N TYR A 50 -4.28 -16.67 1.09
CA TYR A 50 -5.07 -17.73 0.46
C TYR A 50 -5.13 -17.51 -1.06
N GLN A 51 -5.39 -18.57 -1.81
CA GLN A 51 -5.56 -18.48 -3.26
C GLN A 51 -7.02 -18.30 -3.63
N VAL A 52 -7.26 -17.55 -4.71
CA VAL A 52 -8.59 -17.38 -5.30
C VAL A 52 -8.51 -17.78 -6.76
N HIS A 53 -9.46 -18.59 -7.24
CA HIS A 53 -9.59 -18.88 -8.66
C HIS A 53 -10.10 -17.64 -9.38
N MET A 54 -9.37 -17.17 -10.41
CA MET A 54 -9.77 -15.98 -11.16
C MET A 54 -10.19 -16.32 -12.59
N PHE A 55 -9.39 -17.12 -13.30
CA PHE A 55 -9.72 -17.70 -14.60
C PHE A 55 -8.71 -18.81 -14.92
N ASP A 56 -9.11 -19.81 -15.72
CA ASP A 56 -8.26 -20.92 -16.14
C ASP A 56 -7.43 -21.53 -14.99
N GLU A 57 -6.10 -21.63 -15.16
CA GLU A 57 -5.14 -22.09 -14.15
C GLU A 57 -4.52 -20.93 -13.33
N PHE A 58 -5.12 -19.74 -13.35
CA PHE A 58 -4.63 -18.58 -12.60
C PHE A 58 -5.25 -18.47 -11.20
N TYR A 59 -4.43 -18.80 -10.19
CA TYR A 59 -4.77 -18.80 -8.77
C TYR A 59 -3.90 -17.80 -7.97
N PRO A 60 -4.16 -16.48 -8.08
CA PRO A 60 -3.39 -15.50 -7.34
C PRO A 60 -3.59 -15.63 -5.83
N TYR A 61 -2.51 -15.36 -5.08
CA TYR A 61 -2.58 -15.21 -3.63
C TYR A 61 -3.16 -13.86 -3.24
N ARG A 62 -4.03 -13.88 -2.23
CA ARG A 62 -4.62 -12.72 -1.59
C ARG A 62 -4.45 -12.79 -0.09
N ARG A 63 -4.52 -11.63 0.56
CA ARG A 63 -4.57 -11.51 2.02
C ARG A 63 -5.68 -10.54 2.42
N ASP A 64 -6.40 -10.87 3.48
CA ASP A 64 -7.49 -10.03 3.97
C ASP A 64 -6.94 -8.81 4.70
N VAL A 65 -7.53 -7.65 4.41
CA VAL A 65 -7.21 -6.35 5.02
C VAL A 65 -8.52 -5.73 5.44
N GLU A 66 -8.56 -5.20 6.65
CA GLU A 66 -9.60 -4.31 7.14
C GLU A 66 -9.24 -2.89 6.73
N TRP A 67 -9.93 -2.38 5.71
CA TRP A 67 -9.68 -1.05 5.17
C TRP A 67 -10.30 0.02 6.07
N PHE A 68 -9.54 1.06 6.35
CA PHE A 68 -10.03 2.21 7.10
C PHE A 68 -10.83 3.14 6.18
N ASP A 69 -11.74 3.90 6.77
CA ASP A 69 -12.30 5.07 6.09
C ASP A 69 -11.19 6.12 5.92
N SER A 70 -11.01 6.60 4.69
CA SER A 70 -9.85 7.42 4.32
C SER A 70 -10.08 8.19 3.03
N GLU A 71 -9.43 9.35 2.91
CA GLU A 71 -9.37 10.14 1.68
C GLU A 71 -8.10 9.85 0.87
N ILE A 72 -8.17 10.14 -0.43
CA ILE A 72 -7.01 10.07 -1.34
C ILE A 72 -6.04 11.20 -1.00
N ALA A 73 -4.76 10.87 -0.79
CA ALA A 73 -3.72 11.84 -0.48
C ALA A 73 -2.60 11.84 -1.54
N ALA A 74 -2.35 12.98 -2.18
CA ALA A 74 -1.24 13.12 -3.12
C ALA A 74 0.11 12.93 -2.42
N ILE A 75 1.05 12.20 -3.05
CA ILE A 75 2.39 11.98 -2.46
C ILE A 75 3.25 13.24 -2.46
N LYS A 76 3.02 14.15 -3.43
CA LYS A 76 3.91 15.30 -3.70
C LYS A 76 4.17 16.19 -2.47
N PRO A 77 3.17 16.60 -1.66
CA PRO A 77 3.41 17.38 -0.45
C PRO A 77 4.13 16.60 0.66
N LEU A 78 4.08 15.26 0.62
CA LEU A 78 4.62 14.37 1.64
C LEU A 78 6.07 13.96 1.35
N LEU A 79 6.56 14.11 0.12
CA LEU A 79 7.92 13.75 -0.27
C LEU A 79 9.04 14.23 0.68
N PRO A 80 9.04 15.47 1.20
CA PRO A 80 10.08 15.90 2.14
C PRO A 80 9.91 15.33 3.55
N MET A 81 8.71 14.84 3.90
CA MET A 81 8.35 14.36 5.24
C MET A 81 8.60 12.86 5.42
N LEU A 82 8.54 12.07 4.34
CA LEU A 82 8.65 10.62 4.41
C LEU A 82 10.12 10.19 4.33
N SER A 83 10.55 9.33 5.26
CA SER A 83 11.94 8.87 5.36
C SER A 83 12.40 8.13 4.10
N PHE A 84 11.49 7.46 3.40
CA PHE A 84 11.81 6.71 2.18
C PHE A 84 11.88 7.56 0.90
N THR A 85 11.51 8.85 0.96
CA THR A 85 11.54 9.78 -0.19
C THR A 85 12.36 11.04 0.05
N SER A 86 12.51 11.48 1.30
CA SER A 86 13.19 12.72 1.64
C SER A 86 14.66 12.71 1.18
N GLY A 87 15.09 13.79 0.53
CA GLY A 87 16.45 13.90 -0.03
C GLY A 87 16.74 12.99 -1.24
N ASN A 88 15.76 12.26 -1.77
CA ASN A 88 15.95 11.30 -2.86
C ASN A 88 15.19 11.73 -4.13
N SER A 89 15.93 12.19 -5.15
CA SER A 89 15.37 12.56 -6.45
C SER A 89 14.78 11.38 -7.23
N ASN A 90 15.16 10.14 -6.90
CA ASN A 90 14.67 8.90 -7.48
C ASN A 90 13.74 8.12 -6.51
N TRP A 91 12.98 8.84 -5.68
CA TRP A 91 12.04 8.27 -4.72
C TRP A 91 11.07 7.25 -5.34
N GLY A 92 10.69 7.45 -6.61
CA GLY A 92 9.79 6.58 -7.36
C GLY A 92 10.32 5.14 -7.54
N TYR A 93 11.62 4.93 -7.44
CA TYR A 93 12.25 3.62 -7.66
C TYR A 93 11.76 2.55 -6.67
N LYS A 94 11.53 2.92 -5.40
CA LYS A 94 11.06 1.96 -4.37
C LYS A 94 9.71 1.33 -4.74
N PHE A 95 8.83 2.07 -5.40
CA PHE A 95 7.51 1.56 -5.80
C PHE A 95 7.57 0.45 -6.86
N ARG A 96 8.70 0.29 -7.57
CA ARG A 96 8.88 -0.81 -8.55
C ARG A 96 8.95 -2.19 -7.91
N PHE A 97 9.22 -2.28 -6.60
CA PHE A 97 9.26 -3.56 -5.89
C PHE A 97 7.86 -4.14 -5.59
N GLY A 98 6.79 -3.35 -5.78
CA GLY A 98 5.40 -3.75 -5.60
C GLY A 98 4.94 -3.86 -4.14
N LEU A 99 5.82 -4.28 -3.22
CA LEU A 99 5.61 -4.23 -1.77
C LEU A 99 6.96 -4.05 -1.07
N PHE A 100 7.07 -3.04 -0.23
CA PHE A 100 8.24 -2.76 0.59
C PHE A 100 7.83 -2.17 1.93
N GLU A 101 8.69 -2.32 2.92
CA GLU A 101 8.50 -1.81 4.28
C GLU A 101 8.88 -0.33 4.35
N ILE A 102 8.13 0.42 5.16
CA ILE A 102 8.38 1.83 5.49
C ILE A 102 8.33 2.03 7.00
N ALA A 103 8.93 3.11 7.49
CA ALA A 103 8.95 3.41 8.92
C ALA A 103 7.53 3.65 9.45
N GLN A 104 7.30 3.34 10.73
CA GLN A 104 6.02 3.59 11.39
C GLN A 104 5.62 5.08 11.35
N ASP A 105 6.60 5.99 11.46
CA ASP A 105 6.37 7.43 11.32
C ASP A 105 5.90 7.85 9.91
N ASP A 106 6.34 7.13 8.88
CA ASP A 106 5.88 7.36 7.51
C ASP A 106 4.42 6.91 7.37
N ILE A 107 4.05 5.76 7.93
CA ILE A 107 2.65 5.30 8.00
C ILE A 107 1.80 6.35 8.71
N ARG A 108 2.23 6.85 9.87
CA ARG A 108 1.51 7.90 10.62
C ARG A 108 1.34 9.17 9.78
N THR A 109 2.38 9.59 9.08
CA THR A 109 2.35 10.78 8.22
C THR A 109 1.37 10.60 7.07
N ILE A 110 1.39 9.45 6.40
CA ILE A 110 0.48 9.16 5.29
C ILE A 110 -0.96 9.05 5.81
N ALA A 111 -1.19 8.34 6.91
CA ALA A 111 -2.51 8.14 7.47
C ALA A 111 -3.18 9.47 7.90
N ARG A 112 -2.41 10.41 8.47
CA ARG A 112 -2.90 11.77 8.74
C ARG A 112 -3.28 12.52 7.47
N ALA A 113 -2.46 12.41 6.42
CA ALA A 113 -2.76 13.04 5.13
C ALA A 113 -4.01 12.43 4.45
N MET A 114 -4.28 11.15 4.71
CA MET A 114 -5.47 10.43 4.26
C MET A 114 -6.68 10.59 5.20
N LEU A 115 -6.60 11.47 6.22
CA LEU A 115 -7.66 11.71 7.20
C LEU A 115 -8.18 10.45 7.92
N VAL A 116 -7.33 9.45 8.11
CA VAL A 116 -7.68 8.26 8.90
C VAL A 116 -7.85 8.66 10.37
N ALA A 117 -8.91 8.13 10.98
CA ALA A 117 -9.23 8.46 12.36
C ALA A 117 -8.11 8.00 13.33
N PRO A 118 -7.72 8.82 14.33
CA PRO A 118 -6.53 8.58 15.16
C PRO A 118 -6.49 7.23 15.89
N GLN A 119 -7.65 6.67 16.24
CA GLN A 119 -7.78 5.39 16.95
C GLN A 119 -7.27 4.18 16.15
N PHE A 120 -7.04 4.34 14.83
CA PHE A 120 -6.52 3.28 13.96
C PHE A 120 -5.01 3.40 13.70
N ILE A 121 -4.35 4.45 14.23
CA ILE A 121 -2.95 4.79 13.90
C ILE A 121 -2.14 5.13 15.17
N SER A 122 -2.69 4.87 16.35
CA SER A 122 -2.08 5.12 17.66
C SER A 122 -1.01 4.10 18.00
#